data_AF-A0A0D0E3B6-F1
#
_entry.id   AF-A0A0D0E3B6-F1
#
_cell.length_a   1.000
_cell.length_b   1.000
_cell.length_c   1.000
_cell.angle_alpha   90.00
_cell.angle_beta   90.00
_cell.angle_gamma   90.00
#
_symmetry.space_group_name_H-M   'P 1'
#
loop_
_entity.id
_entity.type
_entity.pdbx_description
1 polymer ?
#
loop_
_entity_poly.entity_id
_entity_poly.type
_entity_poly.pdbx_seq_one_letter_code
_entity_poly.pdbx_strand_id
1 'polypeptide(L)'
;PTATKVDLPSTHGISSYLHKSFVRFIDQLKAELWSAATGCISTTTDLWSVGQTKATFLGITTHWIMVDEEALNWTLCMKVIAF
;
A
#
# COMPACT_ATOMS: atom_id res chain seq x y z
N PRO A 1 26.28 -20.31 6.82
CA PRO A 1 25.09 -20.66 7.62
C PRO A 1 24.02 -21.32 6.73
N THR A 2 23.77 -22.60 6.95
CA THR A 2 22.81 -23.36 6.13
C THR A 2 21.48 -23.42 6.89
N ALA A 3 20.53 -22.57 6.52
CA ALA A 3 19.18 -22.64 7.06
C ALA A 3 18.54 -23.99 6.68
N THR A 4 17.79 -24.56 7.62
CA THR A 4 17.06 -25.82 7.51
C THR A 4 15.55 -25.57 7.52
N LYS A 5 14.74 -26.60 7.24
CA LYS A 5 13.27 -26.46 7.20
C LYS A 5 12.66 -25.98 8.53
N VAL A 6 13.30 -26.25 9.66
CA VAL A 6 12.84 -25.76 10.98
C VAL A 6 13.06 -24.26 11.17
N ASP A 7 13.92 -23.64 10.35
CA ASP A 7 14.15 -22.19 10.36
C ASP A 7 13.12 -21.43 9.51
N LEU A 8 12.24 -22.13 8.78
CA LEU A 8 11.18 -21.51 7.99
C LEU A 8 10.00 -21.10 8.88
N PRO A 9 9.44 -19.89 8.67
CA PRO A 9 8.27 -19.46 9.42
C PRO A 9 7.05 -20.31 9.05
N SER A 10 6.20 -20.58 10.04
CA SER A 10 4.93 -21.27 9.80
C SER A 10 3.97 -20.42 8.97
N THR A 11 2.96 -21.04 8.37
CA THR A 11 1.88 -20.32 7.67
C THR A 11 1.21 -19.28 8.57
N HIS A 12 1.00 -19.60 9.85
CA HIS A 12 0.43 -18.66 10.82
C HIS A 12 1.38 -17.48 11.09
N GLY A 13 2.69 -17.74 11.19
CA GLY A 13 3.71 -16.71 11.34
C GLY A 13 3.76 -15.75 10.15
N ILE A 14 3.72 -16.29 8.92
CA ILE A 14 3.69 -15.51 7.68
C ILE A 14 2.40 -14.67 7.61
N SER A 15 1.24 -15.27 7.85
CA SER A 15 -0.06 -14.57 7.82
C SER A 15 -0.11 -13.43 8.85
N SER A 16 0.34 -13.69 10.07
CA SER A 16 0.42 -12.67 11.13
C SER A 16 1.39 -11.54 10.76
N TYR A 17 2.53 -11.86 10.15
CA TYR A 17 3.47 -10.86 9.67
C TYR A 17 2.85 -9.99 8.57
N LEU A 18 2.23 -10.62 7.56
CA LEU A 18 1.57 -9.89 6.47
C LEU A 18 0.47 -8.96 6.99
N HIS A 19 -0.37 -9.44 7.90
CA HIS A 19 -1.42 -8.62 8.51
C HIS A 19 -0.83 -7.40 9.25
N LYS A 20 0.17 -7.61 10.10
CA LYS A 20 0.83 -6.51 10.84
C LYS A 20 1.53 -5.53 9.91
N SER A 21 2.18 -6.03 8.85
CA SER A 21 2.82 -5.20 7.83
C SER A 21 1.80 -4.36 7.07
N PHE A 22 0.62 -4.92 6.75
CA PHE A 22 -0.46 -4.17 6.12
C PHE A 22 -1.03 -3.09 7.04
N VAL A 23 -1.25 -3.38 8.33
CA VAL A 23 -1.69 -2.36 9.30
C VAL A 23 -0.68 -1.21 9.39
N ARG A 24 0.61 -1.51 9.52
CA ARG A 24 1.68 -0.50 9.53
C ARG A 24 1.71 0.33 8.25
N PHE A 25 1.52 -0.32 7.10
CA PHE A 25 1.42 0.36 5.81
C PHE A 25 0.27 1.38 5.80
N ILE A 26 -0.91 1.00 6.29
CA ILE A 26 -2.07 1.90 6.36
C ILE A 26 -1.80 3.06 7.33
N ASP A 27 -1.19 2.80 8.49
CA ASP A 27 -0.85 3.86 9.45
C ASP A 27 0.15 4.86 8.88
N GLN A 28 1.18 4.35 8.18
CA GLN A 28 2.17 5.20 7.52
C GLN A 28 1.55 6.00 6.36
N LEU A 29 0.69 5.38 5.55
CA LEU A 29 -0.02 6.07 4.47
C LEU A 29 -0.89 7.21 5.04
N LYS A 30 -1.62 6.98 6.14
CA LYS A 30 -2.40 8.04 6.79
C LYS A 30 -1.52 9.19 7.27
N ALA A 31 -0.38 8.88 7.89
CA ALA A 31 0.55 9.89 8.36
C ALA A 31 1.12 10.74 7.19
N GLU A 32 1.46 10.10 6.07
CA GLU A 32 1.89 10.80 4.86
C GLU A 32 0.77 11.70 4.32
N LEU A 33 -0.45 11.18 4.16
CA LEU A 33 -1.59 11.94 3.64
C LEU A 33 -2.04 13.10 4.54
N TRP A 34 -1.74 13.06 5.84
CA TRP A 34 -2.03 14.14 6.78
C TRP A 34 -0.85 15.08 7.04
N SER A 35 0.29 14.87 6.39
CA SER A 35 1.42 15.78 6.45
C SER A 35 1.05 17.17 5.94
N ALA A 36 1.62 18.22 6.54
CA ALA A 36 1.45 19.59 6.06
C ALA A 36 2.00 19.80 4.64
N ALA A 37 2.98 18.98 4.23
CA ALA A 37 3.55 18.99 2.89
C ALA A 37 2.64 18.31 1.84
N THR A 38 1.55 17.67 2.25
CA THR A 38 0.65 16.97 1.35
C THR A 38 -0.32 17.96 0.69
N GLY A 39 -0.25 18.02 -0.63
CA GLY A 39 -1.15 18.80 -1.48
C GLY A 39 -2.42 18.02 -1.82
N CYS A 40 -2.82 18.10 -3.10
CA CYS A 40 -4.04 17.45 -3.58
C CYS A 40 -3.93 15.92 -3.46
N ILE A 41 -4.99 15.30 -2.95
CA ILE A 41 -5.13 13.84 -2.83
C ILE A 41 -6.29 13.41 -3.72
N SER A 42 -6.09 12.32 -4.46
CA SER A 42 -7.11 11.71 -5.31
C SER A 42 -6.99 10.19 -5.29
N THR A 43 -8.06 9.53 -5.71
CA THR A 43 -8.12 8.06 -5.74
C THR A 43 -8.61 7.60 -7.09
N THR A 44 -8.01 6.53 -7.59
CA THR A 44 -8.51 5.78 -8.75
C THR A 44 -9.07 4.45 -8.25
N THR A 45 -10.28 4.14 -8.67
CA THR A 45 -10.94 2.86 -8.40
C THR A 45 -11.11 2.09 -9.69
N ASP A 46 -10.37 1.00 -9.83
CA ASP A 46 -10.37 0.15 -11.01
C ASP A 46 -11.20 -1.12 -10.72
N LEU A 47 -12.21 -1.37 -11.54
CA LEU A 47 -13.05 -2.56 -11.47
C LEU A 47 -12.81 -3.40 -12.72
N TRP A 48 -12.49 -4.67 -12.53
CA TRP A 48 -12.44 -5.64 -13.63
C TRP A 48 -12.88 -7.02 -13.16
N SER A 49 -13.36 -7.82 -14.11
CA SER A 49 -13.75 -9.21 -13.88
C SER A 49 -12.86 -10.13 -14.69
N VAL A 50 -12.54 -11.30 -14.14
CA VAL A 50 -11.83 -12.36 -14.87
C VAL A 50 -12.82 -13.48 -15.18
N GLY A 51 -13.09 -13.71 -16.47
CA GLY A 51 -14.12 -14.65 -16.92
C GLY A 51 -13.90 -16.09 -16.43
N GLN A 52 -12.65 -16.48 -16.15
CA GLN A 52 -12.29 -17.81 -15.65
C GLN A 52 -12.62 -18.01 -14.16
N THR A 53 -12.54 -16.95 -13.35
CA THR A 53 -12.69 -17.07 -11.89
C THR A 53 -14.10 -16.75 -11.40
N LYS A 54 -14.99 -16.25 -12.27
CA LYS A 54 -16.31 -15.69 -11.91
C LYS A 54 -16.22 -14.66 -10.77
N ALA A 55 -15.07 -13.99 -10.65
CA ALA A 55 -14.81 -12.99 -9.63
C ALA A 55 -14.69 -11.59 -10.26
N THR A 56 -15.10 -10.59 -9.48
CA THR A 56 -14.84 -9.18 -9.75
C THR A 56 -13.84 -8.67 -8.72
N PHE A 57 -12.87 -7.89 -9.18
CA PHE A 57 -11.82 -7.30 -8.36
C PHE A 57 -12.00 -5.80 -8.31
N LEU A 58 -11.62 -5.19 -7.18
CA LEU A 58 -11.66 -3.74 -6.96
C LEU A 58 -10.26 -3.29 -6.54
N GLY A 59 -9.51 -2.73 -7.48
CA GLY A 59 -8.28 -2.02 -7.21
C GLY A 59 -8.57 -0.61 -6.71
N ILE A 60 -7.95 -0.20 -5.62
CA ILE A 60 -8.01 1.18 -5.13
C ILE A 60 -6.57 1.71 -5.03
N THR A 61 -6.27 2.75 -5.78
CA THR A 61 -4.97 3.43 -5.76
C THR A 61 -5.13 4.87 -5.35
N THR A 62 -4.49 5.27 -4.25
CA THR A 62 -4.37 6.67 -3.85
C THR A 62 -3.18 7.30 -4.57
N HIS A 63 -3.36 8.53 -5.02
CA HIS A 63 -2.29 9.37 -5.55
C HIS A 63 -2.38 10.77 -4.91
N TRP A 64 -1.24 11.36 -4.60
CA TRP A 64 -1.16 12.68 -3.98
C TRP A 64 0.09 13.43 -4.38
N ILE A 65 0.07 14.74 -4.22
CA ILE A 65 1.24 15.60 -4.45
C ILE A 65 1.92 15.84 -3.11
N MET A 66 3.23 15.60 -3.04
CA MET A 66 4.09 16.06 -1.95
C MET A 66 4.79 17.33 -2.40
N VAL A 67 4.66 18.42 -1.65
CA VAL A 67 5.31 19.70 -1.91
C VAL A 67 6.51 19.83 -1.00
N ASP A 68 7.66 20.13 -1.58
CA ASP A 68 8.86 20.53 -0.85
C ASP A 68 8.98 22.06 -0.98
N GLU A 69 8.59 22.76 0.09
CA GLU A 69 8.63 24.23 0.13
C GLU A 69 10.08 24.76 0.13
N GLU A 70 11.03 24.02 0.71
CA GLU A 70 12.44 24.42 0.76
C GLU A 70 13.11 24.27 -0.61
N ALA A 71 12.83 23.17 -1.30
CA ALA A 71 13.38 22.89 -2.62
C ALA A 71 12.55 23.48 -3.78
N LEU A 72 11.43 24.17 -3.47
CA LEU A 72 10.48 24.74 -4.44
C LEU A 72 10.06 23.75 -5.53
N ASN A 73 9.83 22.50 -5.14
CA ASN A 73 9.47 21.43 -6.07
C ASN A 73 8.26 20.63 -5.56
N TRP A 74 7.76 19.74 -6.40
CA TRP A 74 6.70 18.81 -6.03
C TRP A 74 6.97 17.43 -6.62
N THR A 75 6.46 16.40 -5.93
CA THR A 75 6.54 15.00 -6.37
C THR A 75 5.14 14.39 -6.38
N LEU A 76 4.81 13.67 -7.46
CA LEU A 76 3.61 12.84 -7.50
C LEU A 76 3.90 11.50 -6.82
N CYS A 77 3.15 11.20 -5.77
CA CYS A 77 3.20 9.95 -5.03
C CYS A 77 1.97 9.10 -5.36
N MET A 78 2.12 7.78 -5.30
CA MET A 78 1.00 6.84 -5.43
C MET A 78 1.22 5.58 -4.58
N LYS A 79 0.14 5.02 -4.04
CA LYS A 79 0.12 3.76 -3.29
C LYS A 79 -1.17 3.00 -3.54
N VAL A 80 -1.07 1.67 -3.72
CA VAL A 80 -2.22 0.76 -3.80
C VAL A 80 -2.71 0.47 -2.39
N ILE A 81 -4.01 0.70 -2.13
CA ILE A 81 -4.64 0.53 -0.82
C ILE A 81 -5.34 -0.84 -0.73
N ALA A 82 -6.01 -1.26 -1.81
CA ALA A 82 -6.79 -2.50 -1.87
C ALA A 82 -6.81 -3.08 -3.29
N PHE A 83 -7.03 -4.40 -3.38
CA PHE A 83 -7.18 -5.19 -4.60
C PHE A 83 -8.05 -6.42 -4.32
#